data_AF-A0A3N5HTV7-F1
#
_entry.id   AF-A0A3N5HTV7-F1
#
_cell.length_a   1.000
_cell.length_b   1.000
_cell.length_c   1.000
_cell.angle_alpha   90.00
_cell.angle_beta   90.00
_cell.angle_gamma   90.00
#
_symmetry.space_group_name_H-M   'P 1'
#
loop_
_entity.id
_entity.type
_entity.pdbx_description
1 polymer ?
#
loop_
_entity_poly.entity_id
_entity_poly.type
_entity_poly.pdbx_seq_one_letter_code
_entity_poly.pdbx_strand_id
1 'polypeptide(L)'
;MVTGKTVAAVVGGLGIVLWGALMGGARDIPRGVGPAARGGAAPWATHLAMVDAALARGDVSATRSAWRAAYGAALGSRRWDGLADVGDAYLRIGRASGAPASTVPRARDVYLSALFRARDAGSLDGVLRLAAAFDNLGDREVAVQALRMARRLAGSHPVPSVHDRLAALESERPAPFDF
;
A
#
# COMPACT_ATOMS: atom_id res chain seq x y z
N MET A 1 -9.59 42.25 48.24
CA MET A 1 -8.69 43.17 47.50
C MET A 1 -7.45 42.40 47.08
N VAL A 2 -6.91 42.75 45.90
CA VAL A 2 -5.73 42.17 45.18
C VAL A 2 -6.10 40.89 44.40
N THR A 3 -6.37 40.85 43.08
CA THR A 3 -5.84 41.47 41.84
C THR A 3 -4.51 40.87 41.35
N GLY A 4 -4.53 40.28 40.13
CA GLY A 4 -3.35 40.00 39.29
C GLY A 4 -3.56 38.79 38.36
N LYS A 5 -4.26 38.90 37.22
CA LYS A 5 -3.75 39.18 35.85
C LYS A 5 -2.61 38.27 35.35
N THR A 6 -2.99 37.34 34.45
CA THR A 6 -2.40 37.00 33.12
C THR A 6 -0.93 37.34 32.80
N VAL A 7 -0.20 36.40 32.19
CA VAL A 7 0.34 36.43 30.79
C VAL A 7 1.47 35.39 30.61
N ALA A 8 1.50 34.81 29.41
CA ALA A 8 2.43 33.82 28.84
C ALA A 8 3.89 34.29 28.62
N ALA A 9 4.82 33.35 28.39
CA ALA A 9 5.93 33.38 27.41
C ALA A 9 6.91 32.21 27.71
N VAL A 10 7.11 31.24 26.80
CA VAL A 10 8.13 31.17 25.74
C VAL A 10 9.58 31.01 26.23
N VAL A 11 10.16 29.82 25.97
CA VAL A 11 11.58 29.57 25.65
C VAL A 11 11.59 28.33 24.72
N GLY A 12 12.15 28.28 23.51
CA GLY A 12 12.98 29.21 22.76
C GLY A 12 14.40 28.67 22.52
N GLY A 13 14.65 28.06 21.35
CA GLY A 13 15.98 27.84 20.73
C GLY A 13 16.68 26.51 21.10
N LEU A 14 17.52 25.87 20.28
CA LEU A 14 18.27 26.17 19.05
C LEU A 14 18.46 24.82 18.29
N GLY A 15 18.72 24.73 16.98
CA GLY A 15 19.19 25.74 16.06
C GLY A 15 19.19 25.29 14.59
N ILE A 16 19.20 26.31 13.75
CA ILE A 16 19.44 26.36 12.30
C ILE A 16 21.00 26.46 12.16
N VAL A 17 21.75 26.08 11.11
CA VAL A 17 21.73 26.40 9.67
C VAL A 17 22.91 25.66 9.01
N LEU A 18 22.78 25.26 7.72
CA LEU A 18 23.74 25.52 6.62
C LEU A 18 23.26 24.82 5.33
N TRP A 19 22.54 25.53 4.45
CA TRP A 19 22.99 26.28 3.25
C TRP A 19 23.54 25.41 2.11
N GLY A 20 22.82 25.37 1.00
CA GLY A 20 23.26 24.82 -0.28
C GLY A 20 22.58 25.58 -1.40
N ALA A 21 23.36 26.41 -2.09
CA ALA A 21 22.95 27.41 -3.05
C ALA A 21 22.52 26.85 -4.42
N LEU A 22 21.81 27.72 -5.12
CA LEU A 22 21.53 27.84 -6.55
C LEU A 22 22.44 27.10 -7.56
N MET A 23 21.77 26.72 -8.66
CA MET A 23 22.23 26.60 -10.06
C MET A 23 22.89 25.30 -10.55
N GLY A 24 22.29 24.78 -11.62
CA GLY A 24 23.04 24.30 -12.79
C GLY A 24 23.37 22.81 -12.84
N GLY A 25 22.60 22.05 -13.63
CA GLY A 25 23.04 20.75 -14.11
C GLY A 25 21.88 19.81 -14.41
N ALA A 26 21.28 19.95 -15.59
CA ALA A 26 20.61 18.84 -16.23
C ALA A 26 21.60 17.67 -16.29
N ARG A 27 21.40 16.69 -15.40
CA ARG A 27 21.98 15.36 -15.56
C ARG A 27 20.85 14.51 -16.09
N ASP A 28 20.89 14.25 -17.40
CA ASP A 28 20.23 13.09 -17.98
C ASP A 28 20.72 11.87 -17.21
N ILE A 29 19.93 11.44 -16.23
CA ILE A 29 20.04 10.09 -15.70
C ILE A 29 19.35 9.24 -16.75
N PRO A 30 20.07 8.39 -17.50
CA PRO A 30 19.38 7.31 -18.17
C PRO A 30 18.73 6.52 -17.03
N ARG A 31 17.40 6.60 -16.91
CA ARG A 31 16.62 5.63 -16.14
C ARG A 31 16.72 4.32 -16.92
N GLY A 32 17.90 3.73 -16.89
CA GLY A 32 18.09 2.32 -17.13
C GLY A 32 17.18 1.60 -16.17
N VAL A 33 16.45 0.63 -16.73
CA VAL A 33 15.74 -0.46 -16.04
C VAL A 33 16.13 -0.51 -14.58
N GLY A 34 15.24 0.01 -13.72
CA GLY A 34 15.48 0.06 -12.28
C GLY A 34 15.89 -1.35 -11.83
N PRO A 35 16.94 -1.49 -11.00
CA PRO A 35 17.41 -2.80 -10.58
C PRO A 35 16.22 -3.54 -9.96
N ALA A 36 15.82 -4.64 -10.61
CA ALA A 36 14.99 -5.65 -10.00
C ALA A 36 15.51 -5.87 -8.57
N ALA A 37 14.62 -5.72 -7.60
CA ALA A 37 14.92 -5.73 -6.18
C ALA A 37 16.07 -6.71 -5.86
N ARG A 38 17.20 -6.17 -5.38
CA ARG A 38 18.32 -7.02 -4.91
C ARG A 38 17.76 -7.92 -3.81
N GLY A 39 17.67 -9.21 -4.13
CA GLY A 39 16.87 -10.21 -3.44
C GLY A 39 17.43 -10.61 -2.08
N GLY A 40 16.92 -9.98 -1.03
CA GLY A 40 16.75 -10.63 0.25
C GLY A 40 15.38 -11.33 0.26
N ALA A 41 15.31 -12.54 0.83
CA ALA A 41 14.05 -13.25 1.02
C ALA A 41 13.02 -12.33 1.71
N ALA A 42 11.77 -12.30 1.21
CA ALA A 42 10.72 -11.48 1.78
C ALA A 42 10.45 -11.91 3.24
N PRO A 43 10.70 -11.04 4.25
CA PRO A 43 10.70 -11.46 5.66
C PRO A 43 9.33 -11.90 6.18
N TRP A 44 8.24 -11.51 5.51
CA TRP A 44 6.88 -11.95 5.84
C TRP A 44 6.50 -13.29 5.20
N ALA A 45 7.21 -13.75 4.16
CA ALA A 45 6.80 -14.89 3.35
C ALA A 45 6.74 -16.19 4.16
N THR A 46 7.72 -16.46 5.03
CA THR A 46 7.70 -17.63 5.91
C THR A 46 6.48 -17.63 6.81
N HIS A 47 6.08 -16.48 7.35
CA HIS A 47 4.89 -16.37 8.19
C HIS A 47 3.59 -16.57 7.39
N LEU A 48 3.54 -16.13 6.12
CA LEU A 48 2.41 -16.42 5.24
C LEU A 48 2.30 -17.92 4.91
N ALA A 49 3.42 -18.61 4.71
CA ALA A 49 3.41 -20.07 4.56
C ALA A 49 2.87 -20.76 5.83
N MET A 50 3.20 -20.24 7.02
CA MET A 50 2.62 -20.72 8.28
C MET A 50 1.11 -20.44 8.40
N VAL A 51 0.63 -19.30 7.89
CA VAL A 51 -0.82 -19.01 7.79
C VAL A 51 -1.51 -20.10 6.96
N ASP A 52 -0.98 -20.39 5.78
CA ASP A 52 -1.56 -21.37 4.86
C ASP A 52 -1.54 -22.79 5.45
N ALA A 53 -0.44 -23.17 6.09
CA ALA A 53 -0.35 -24.45 6.79
C ALA A 53 -1.33 -24.56 7.98
N ALA A 54 -1.53 -23.49 8.75
CA ALA A 54 -2.49 -23.48 9.85
C ALA A 54 -3.94 -23.50 9.36
N LEU A 55 -4.24 -22.77 8.28
CA LEU A 55 -5.54 -22.80 7.61
C LEU A 55 -5.89 -24.21 7.13
N ALA A 56 -4.93 -24.92 6.52
CA ALA A 56 -5.13 -26.30 6.07
C ALA A 56 -5.46 -27.28 7.20
N ARG A 57 -5.06 -26.97 8.44
CA ARG A 57 -5.38 -27.77 9.63
C ARG A 57 -6.62 -27.29 10.39
N GLY A 58 -7.25 -26.19 9.98
CA GLY A 58 -8.34 -25.55 10.73
C GLY A 58 -7.90 -24.94 12.07
N ASP A 59 -6.60 -24.70 12.27
CA ASP A 59 -6.06 -24.17 13.52
C ASP A 59 -6.17 -22.63 13.54
N VAL A 60 -7.33 -22.14 13.99
CA VAL A 60 -7.64 -20.71 14.05
C VAL A 60 -6.64 -19.92 14.90
N SER A 61 -6.13 -20.52 15.97
CA SER A 61 -5.17 -19.86 16.87
C SER A 61 -3.83 -19.67 16.18
N ALA A 62 -3.30 -20.74 15.56
CA ALA A 62 -2.06 -20.69 14.81
C ALA A 62 -2.18 -19.76 13.58
N THR A 63 -3.29 -19.80 12.86
CA THR A 63 -3.57 -18.88 11.73
C THR A 63 -3.49 -17.42 12.19
N ARG A 64 -4.16 -17.06 13.30
CA ARG A 64 -4.16 -15.68 13.81
C ARG A 64 -2.78 -15.26 14.32
N SER A 65 -2.02 -16.18 14.92
CA SER A 65 -0.65 -15.92 15.38
C SER A 65 0.29 -15.68 14.20
N ALA A 66 0.28 -16.59 13.23
CA ALA A 66 1.10 -16.50 12.01
C ALA A 66 0.78 -15.24 11.19
N TRP A 67 -0.50 -14.88 11.05
CA TRP A 67 -0.88 -13.66 10.34
C TRP A 67 -0.37 -12.40 11.04
N ARG A 68 -0.41 -12.33 12.38
CA ARG A 68 0.16 -11.21 13.14
C ARG A 68 1.68 -11.09 12.96
N ALA A 69 2.38 -12.22 12.94
CA ALA A 69 3.82 -12.24 12.67
C ALA A 69 4.13 -11.77 11.23
N ALA A 70 3.36 -12.23 10.24
CA ALA A 70 3.48 -11.78 8.85
C ALA A 70 3.23 -10.26 8.73
N TYR A 71 2.17 -9.76 9.36
CA TYR A 71 1.85 -8.33 9.39
C TYR A 71 2.97 -7.50 10.04
N GLY A 72 3.52 -7.95 11.17
CA GLY A 72 4.64 -7.29 11.83
C GLY A 72 5.90 -7.25 10.95
N ALA A 73 6.26 -8.37 10.33
CA ALA A 73 7.39 -8.45 9.41
C ALA A 73 7.21 -7.57 8.16
N ALA A 74 6.00 -7.55 7.58
CA ALA A 74 5.66 -6.68 6.46
C ALA A 74 5.73 -5.20 6.84
N LEU A 75 5.19 -4.81 8.00
CA LEU A 75 5.29 -3.45 8.50
C LEU A 75 6.75 -3.02 8.67
N GLY A 76 7.56 -3.85 9.32
CA GLY A 76 8.99 -3.60 9.59
C GLY A 76 9.84 -3.50 8.33
N SER A 77 9.48 -4.24 7.27
CA SER A 77 10.20 -4.18 5.99
C SER A 77 10.08 -2.83 5.27
N ARG A 78 9.07 -2.02 5.63
CA ARG A 78 8.68 -0.78 4.94
C ARG A 78 8.34 -0.94 3.46
N ARG A 79 8.21 -2.17 2.96
CA ARG A 79 7.82 -2.45 1.58
C ARG A 79 6.29 -2.44 1.44
N TRP A 80 5.83 -2.13 0.22
CA TRP A 80 4.40 -2.09 -0.10
C TRP A 80 3.84 -3.49 -0.38
N ASP A 81 4.65 -4.36 -1.00
CA ASP A 81 4.25 -5.70 -1.43
C ASP A 81 3.97 -6.60 -0.23
N GLY A 82 4.74 -6.48 0.85
CA GLY A 82 4.44 -7.22 2.08
C GLY A 82 3.11 -6.85 2.72
N LEU A 83 2.71 -5.58 2.67
CA LEU A 83 1.38 -5.19 3.16
C LEU A 83 0.28 -5.73 2.23
N ALA A 84 0.48 -5.66 0.91
CA ALA A 84 -0.45 -6.25 -0.05
C ALA A 84 -0.63 -7.76 0.20
N ASP A 85 0.47 -8.51 0.33
CA ASP A 85 0.41 -9.97 0.56
C ASP A 85 -0.29 -10.33 1.88
N VAL A 86 -0.11 -9.52 2.94
CA VAL A 86 -0.78 -9.74 4.23
C VAL A 86 -2.27 -9.38 4.18
N GLY A 87 -2.65 -8.37 3.38
CA GLY A 87 -4.05 -8.07 3.09
C GLY A 87 -4.73 -9.22 2.33
N ASP A 88 -4.06 -9.77 1.30
CA ASP A 88 -4.53 -10.94 0.55
C ASP A 88 -4.71 -12.15 1.47
N ALA A 89 -3.74 -12.38 2.36
CA ALA A 89 -3.83 -13.44 3.36
C ALA A 89 -5.01 -13.25 4.32
N TYR A 90 -5.32 -12.02 4.74
CA TYR A 90 -6.44 -11.77 5.64
C TYR A 90 -7.79 -12.08 4.98
N LEU A 91 -7.94 -11.75 3.69
CA LEU A 91 -9.12 -12.14 2.91
C LEU A 91 -9.23 -13.66 2.75
N ARG A 92 -8.11 -14.36 2.52
CA ARG A 92 -8.09 -15.85 2.48
C ARG A 92 -8.55 -16.45 3.82
N ILE A 93 -8.10 -15.90 4.95
CA ILE A 93 -8.56 -16.33 6.29
C ILE A 93 -10.08 -16.18 6.43
N GLY A 94 -10.62 -15.03 6.02
CA GLY A 94 -12.07 -14.77 6.08
C GLY A 94 -12.88 -15.76 5.25
N ARG A 95 -12.44 -16.06 4.02
CA ARG A 95 -13.06 -17.07 3.16
C ARG A 95 -13.03 -18.46 3.79
N ALA A 96 -11.86 -18.88 4.29
CA ALA A 96 -11.69 -20.19 4.93
C ALA A 96 -12.51 -20.34 6.23
N SER A 97 -12.77 -19.21 6.91
CA SER A 97 -13.55 -19.18 8.15
C SER A 97 -15.06 -19.03 7.92
N GLY A 98 -15.52 -18.98 6.66
CA GLY A 98 -16.94 -18.77 6.31
C GLY A 98 -17.48 -17.37 6.63
N ALA A 99 -16.60 -16.40 6.90
CA ALA A 99 -16.98 -15.04 7.29
C ALA A 99 -16.22 -13.96 6.47
N PRO A 100 -16.26 -14.00 5.12
CA PRO A 100 -15.45 -13.13 4.27
C PRO A 100 -15.70 -11.64 4.53
N ALA A 101 -16.96 -11.24 4.69
CA ALA A 101 -17.35 -9.85 4.92
C ALA A 101 -16.70 -9.23 6.17
N SER A 102 -16.50 -10.03 7.22
CA SER A 102 -15.87 -9.57 8.47
C SER A 102 -14.40 -9.18 8.32
N THR A 103 -13.73 -9.69 7.28
CA THR A 103 -12.30 -9.43 7.04
C THR A 103 -12.04 -8.24 6.14
N VAL A 104 -13.05 -7.79 5.40
CA VAL A 104 -12.92 -6.70 4.41
C VAL A 104 -12.42 -5.39 5.03
N PRO A 105 -12.97 -4.87 6.15
CA PRO A 105 -12.53 -3.59 6.69
C PRO A 105 -11.04 -3.57 7.03
N ARG A 106 -10.55 -4.65 7.64
CA ARG A 106 -9.13 -4.75 8.01
C ARG A 106 -8.23 -4.94 6.79
N ALA A 107 -8.65 -5.72 5.79
CA ALA A 107 -7.89 -5.86 4.56
C ALA A 107 -7.79 -4.50 3.82
N ARG A 108 -8.89 -3.74 3.79
CA ARG A 108 -8.94 -2.38 3.24
C ARG A 108 -7.92 -1.45 3.92
N ASP A 109 -7.83 -1.45 5.24
CA ASP A 109 -6.84 -0.63 5.97
C ASP A 109 -5.39 -0.98 5.61
N VAL A 110 -5.11 -2.28 5.48
CA VAL A 110 -3.78 -2.77 5.10
C VAL A 110 -3.47 -2.38 3.65
N TYR A 111 -4.43 -2.50 2.73
CA TYR A 111 -4.27 -2.06 1.34
C TYR A 111 -4.09 -0.55 1.20
N LEU A 112 -4.76 0.28 2.01
CA LEU A 112 -4.53 1.73 1.98
C LEU A 112 -3.09 2.05 2.36
N SER A 113 -2.58 1.40 3.40
CA SER A 113 -1.18 1.52 3.81
C SER A 113 -0.21 1.06 2.71
N ALA A 114 -0.53 -0.05 2.04
CA ALA A 114 0.25 -0.56 0.90
C ALA A 114 0.24 0.42 -0.28
N LEU A 115 -0.91 1.02 -0.62
CA LEU A 115 -1.08 1.96 -1.71
C LEU A 115 -0.21 3.21 -1.52
N PHE A 116 -0.21 3.78 -0.32
CA PHE A 116 0.63 4.94 -0.02
C PHE A 116 2.12 4.60 -0.13
N ARG A 117 2.56 3.44 0.40
CA ARG A 117 3.95 3.00 0.24
C ARG A 117 4.33 2.72 -1.22
N ALA A 118 3.43 2.15 -2.01
CA ALA A 118 3.66 1.90 -3.43
C ALA A 118 3.83 3.22 -4.19
N ARG A 119 2.97 4.21 -3.91
CA ARG A 119 3.07 5.56 -4.47
C ARG A 119 4.39 6.22 -4.09
N ASP A 120 4.76 6.20 -2.80
CA ASP A 120 5.98 6.86 -2.32
C ASP A 120 7.25 6.20 -2.88
N ALA A 121 7.20 4.89 -3.14
CA ALA A 121 8.24 4.16 -3.84
C ALA A 121 8.26 4.39 -5.36
N GLY A 122 7.32 5.17 -5.91
CA GLY A 122 7.17 5.37 -7.36
C GLY A 122 6.79 4.09 -8.13
N SER A 123 6.20 3.10 -7.44
CA SER A 123 5.89 1.79 -8.00
C SER A 123 4.56 1.81 -8.76
N LEU A 124 4.62 1.97 -10.09
CA LEU A 124 3.44 1.89 -10.95
C LEU A 124 2.73 0.53 -10.81
N ASP A 125 3.48 -0.56 -10.85
CA ASP A 125 2.93 -1.92 -10.69
C ASP A 125 2.26 -2.12 -9.33
N GLY A 126 2.86 -1.58 -8.26
CA GLY A 126 2.25 -1.62 -6.93
C GLY A 126 0.92 -0.88 -6.88
N VAL A 127 0.88 0.35 -7.42
CA VAL A 127 -0.36 1.14 -7.46
C VAL A 127 -1.44 0.44 -8.29
N LEU A 128 -1.10 -0.16 -9.44
CA LEU A 128 -2.05 -0.92 -10.26
C LEU A 128 -2.55 -2.19 -9.56
N ARG A 129 -1.66 -2.94 -8.87
CA ARG A 129 -2.05 -4.10 -8.06
C ARG A 129 -3.04 -3.71 -6.97
N LEU A 130 -2.79 -2.62 -6.26
CA LEU A 130 -3.67 -2.17 -5.19
C LEU A 130 -4.98 -1.58 -5.74
N ALA A 131 -4.98 -0.95 -6.92
CA ALA A 131 -6.21 -0.54 -7.59
C ALA A 131 -7.13 -1.73 -7.85
N ALA A 132 -6.60 -2.82 -8.42
CA ALA A 132 -7.35 -4.05 -8.63
C ALA A 132 -7.81 -4.69 -7.31
N ALA A 133 -7.00 -4.61 -6.26
CA ALA A 133 -7.38 -5.10 -4.94
C ALA A 133 -8.58 -4.33 -4.36
N PHE A 134 -8.62 -3.00 -4.47
CA PHE A 134 -9.77 -2.19 -4.04
C PHE A 134 -11.02 -2.45 -4.89
N ASP A 135 -10.85 -2.63 -6.21
CA ASP A 135 -11.96 -2.97 -7.10
C ASP A 135 -12.60 -4.31 -6.71
N ASN A 136 -11.77 -5.33 -6.42
CA ASN A 136 -12.21 -6.62 -5.91
C ASN A 136 -12.90 -6.56 -4.53
N LEU A 137 -12.64 -5.52 -3.73
CA LEU A 137 -13.36 -5.26 -2.47
C LEU A 137 -14.69 -4.51 -2.67
N GLY A 138 -14.95 -3.97 -3.87
CA GLY A 138 -16.06 -3.07 -4.15
C GLY A 138 -15.76 -1.60 -3.79
N ASP A 139 -14.53 -1.27 -3.41
CA ASP A 139 -14.09 0.09 -3.04
C ASP A 139 -13.79 0.94 -4.29
N ARG A 140 -14.81 1.12 -5.12
CA ARG A 140 -14.69 1.68 -6.48
C ARG A 140 -14.06 3.07 -6.51
N GLU A 141 -14.43 3.95 -5.58
CA GLU A 141 -13.86 5.30 -5.50
C GLU A 141 -12.35 5.28 -5.23
N VAL A 142 -11.92 4.35 -4.37
CA VAL A 142 -10.50 4.18 -4.02
C VAL A 142 -9.74 3.59 -5.21
N ALA A 143 -10.31 2.62 -5.90
CA ALA A 143 -9.74 2.04 -7.12
C ALA A 143 -9.52 3.12 -8.21
N VAL A 144 -10.53 3.97 -8.47
CA VAL A 144 -10.40 5.09 -9.41
C VAL A 144 -9.30 6.06 -8.97
N GLN A 145 -9.21 6.37 -7.68
CA GLN A 145 -8.17 7.25 -7.17
C GLN A 145 -6.77 6.65 -7.32
N ALA A 146 -6.61 5.35 -7.08
CA ALA A 146 -5.36 4.64 -7.31
C ALA A 146 -4.98 4.64 -8.81
N LEU A 147 -5.92 4.44 -9.73
CA LEU A 147 -5.67 4.56 -11.18
C LEU A 147 -5.23 5.97 -11.57
N ARG A 148 -5.79 7.03 -10.95
CA ARG A 148 -5.30 8.40 -11.14
C ARG A 148 -3.86 8.58 -10.63
N MET A 149 -3.46 7.92 -9.54
CA MET A 149 -2.06 7.89 -9.10
C MET A 149 -1.16 7.17 -10.10
N ALA A 150 -1.58 6.01 -10.60
CA ALA A 150 -0.85 5.25 -11.62
C ALA A 150 -0.61 6.08 -12.88
N ARG A 151 -1.63 6.78 -13.38
CA ARG A 151 -1.49 7.67 -14.54
C ARG A 151 -0.47 8.78 -14.31
N ARG A 152 -0.41 9.36 -13.10
CA ARG A 152 0.63 10.35 -12.76
C ARG A 152 2.03 9.75 -12.70
N LEU A 153 2.18 8.52 -12.20
CA LEU A 153 3.45 7.81 -12.15
C LEU A 153 3.97 7.39 -13.54
N ALA A 154 3.07 7.02 -14.46
CA ALA A 154 3.41 6.72 -15.85
C ALA A 154 3.90 7.96 -16.63
N GLY A 155 3.57 9.17 -16.14
CA GLY A 155 3.89 10.43 -16.82
C GLY A 155 3.16 10.59 -18.15
N SER A 156 3.70 11.45 -19.02
CA SER A 156 3.19 11.65 -20.39
C SER A 156 3.64 10.56 -21.37
N HIS A 157 4.31 9.50 -20.91
CA HIS A 157 4.77 8.42 -21.79
C HIS A 157 3.69 7.35 -21.92
N PRO A 158 3.13 7.15 -23.13
CA PRO A 158 2.11 6.15 -23.39
C PRO A 158 2.80 4.79 -23.45
N VAL A 159 2.88 4.10 -22.31
CA VAL A 159 3.21 2.67 -22.33
C VAL A 159 1.92 1.94 -22.72
N PRO A 160 1.82 1.32 -23.90
CA PRO A 160 0.57 0.72 -24.40
C PRO A 160 -0.01 -0.28 -23.40
N SER A 161 0.85 -1.06 -22.74
CA SER A 161 0.46 -2.05 -21.73
C SER A 161 -0.27 -1.47 -20.51
N VAL A 162 -0.16 -0.18 -20.22
CA VAL A 162 -0.85 0.49 -19.10
C VAL A 162 -2.24 0.96 -19.53
N HIS A 163 -2.35 1.48 -20.76
CA HIS A 163 -3.65 1.81 -21.35
C HIS A 163 -4.48 0.56 -21.58
N ASP A 164 -3.87 -0.52 -22.06
CA ASP A 164 -4.53 -1.79 -22.27
C ASP A 164 -5.00 -2.39 -20.94
N ARG A 165 -4.20 -2.27 -19.86
CA ARG A 165 -4.61 -2.70 -18.51
C ARG A 165 -5.72 -1.83 -17.92
N LEU A 166 -5.66 -0.52 -18.13
CA LEU A 166 -6.74 0.38 -17.70
C LEU A 166 -8.03 0.09 -18.47
N ALA A 167 -7.93 -0.07 -19.79
CA ALA A 167 -9.05 -0.38 -20.67
C ALA A 167 -9.65 -1.76 -20.34
N ALA A 168 -8.82 -2.76 -20.03
CA ALA A 168 -9.27 -4.08 -19.58
C ALA A 168 -10.10 -3.98 -18.30
N LEU A 169 -9.59 -3.29 -17.27
CA LEU A 169 -10.32 -3.04 -16.02
C LEU A 169 -11.58 -2.19 -16.22
N GLU A 170 -11.59 -1.32 -17.22
CA GLU A 170 -12.78 -0.54 -17.59
C GLU A 170 -13.81 -1.38 -18.36
N SER A 171 -13.37 -2.36 -19.15
CA SER A 171 -14.20 -3.23 -20.01
C SER A 171 -14.75 -4.48 -19.32
N GLU A 172 -14.04 -5.03 -18.33
CA GLU A 172 -14.51 -6.15 -17.48
C GLU A 172 -15.60 -5.70 -16.48
N ARG A 173 -15.94 -4.41 -16.49
CA ARG A 173 -16.95 -3.83 -15.62
C ARG A 173 -18.36 -4.19 -16.11
N PRO A 174 -19.20 -4.89 -15.33
CA PRO A 174 -20.61 -5.05 -15.67
C PRO A 174 -21.31 -3.68 -15.68
N ALA A 175 -22.28 -3.51 -16.58
CA ALA A 175 -23.03 -2.27 -16.77
C ALA A 175 -23.61 -1.76 -15.42
N PRO A 176 -23.68 -0.44 -15.21
CA PRO A 176 -24.27 0.11 -13.99
C PRO A 176 -25.69 -0.43 -13.80
N PHE A 177 -26.01 -0.89 -12.59
CA PHE A 177 -27.39 -1.17 -12.22
C PHE A 177 -28.17 0.14 -12.23
N ASP A 178 -29.07 0.28 -13.21
CA ASP A 178 -30.13 1.27 -13.14
C ASP A 178 -31.08 0.86 -12.01
N PHE A 179 -31.23 1.74 -11.02
CA PHE A 179 -32.26 1.64 -9.98
C PHE A 179 -33.54 2.30 -10.45
#